data_AF-A0A3C0B4S7-F1
#
_entry.id   AF-A0A3C0B4S7-F1
#
_cell.length_a   1.000
_cell.length_b   1.000
_cell.length_c   1.000
_cell.angle_alpha   90.00
_cell.angle_beta   90.00
_cell.angle_gamma   90.00
#
_symmetry.space_group_name_H-M   'P 1'
#
loop_
_entity.id
_entity.type
_entity.pdbx_description
1 polymer ?
#
loop_
_entity_poly.entity_id
_entity_poly.type
_entity_poly.pdbx_seq_one_letter_code
_entity_poly.pdbx_strand_id
1 'polypeptide(L)'
;TAWVNAMLQKVKNIFPRDMKLMWTVKPEKDRPNLLELMALKVTSRDREAPLGGDAVIDARQDYDQNGRVEITMLMNSEGAKTWKRLTGDNIGKQIAIVLDNYVYSAPRVNNEIPNGRSSISGNFTVEEALDLANILKAGKLPAPARIVQEEVVGPSLGRESINSGLASFVIAFILVLIYMVLYYNRAGWIADLALVTNIFFIFGVLTSLGAVLTLPG
;
A
#
# COMPACT_ATOMS: atom_id res chain seq x y z
N THR A 1 3.12 -13.10 19.86
CA THR A 1 2.44 -14.20 19.15
C THR A 1 3.34 -15.38 18.80
N ALA A 2 4.65 -15.19 18.52
CA ALA A 2 5.57 -16.27 18.09
C ALA A 2 5.61 -17.52 18.99
N TRP A 3 5.72 -17.35 20.32
CA TRP A 3 5.72 -18.47 21.27
C TRP A 3 4.42 -19.28 21.25
N VAL A 4 3.27 -18.59 21.17
CA VAL A 4 1.94 -19.22 21.06
C VAL A 4 1.83 -20.00 19.75
N ASN A 5 2.30 -19.44 18.64
CA ASN A 5 2.31 -20.14 17.35
C ASN A 5 3.15 -21.43 17.40
N ALA A 6 4.32 -21.39 18.05
CA ALA A 6 5.15 -22.58 18.23
C ALA A 6 4.44 -23.66 19.07
N MET A 7 3.69 -23.26 20.11
CA MET A 7 2.90 -24.19 20.91
C MET A 7 1.73 -24.78 20.12
N LEU A 8 0.98 -23.96 19.39
CA LEU A 8 -0.15 -24.39 18.54
C LEU A 8 0.27 -25.40 17.47
N GLN A 9 1.49 -25.27 16.92
CA GLN A 9 2.00 -26.27 15.97
C GLN A 9 2.20 -27.65 16.62
N LYS A 10 2.61 -27.71 17.89
CA LYS A 10 2.80 -28.98 18.61
C LYS A 10 1.48 -29.69 18.89
N VAL A 11 0.38 -28.95 19.09
CA VAL A 11 -0.95 -29.49 19.40
C VAL A 11 -1.90 -29.54 18.18
N LYS A 12 -1.38 -29.29 16.98
CA LYS A 12 -2.19 -29.19 15.74
C LYS A 12 -3.05 -30.43 15.46
N ASN A 13 -2.63 -31.62 15.92
CA ASN A 13 -3.33 -32.89 15.70
C ASN A 13 -4.56 -33.08 16.60
N ILE A 14 -4.72 -32.26 17.64
CA ILE A 14 -5.86 -32.33 18.58
C ILE A 14 -7.06 -31.57 18.02
N PHE A 15 -6.83 -30.61 17.13
CA PHE A 15 -7.88 -29.76 16.58
C PHE A 15 -8.62 -30.41 15.41
N PRO A 16 -9.93 -30.12 15.25
CA PRO A 16 -10.69 -30.52 14.08
C PRO A 16 -10.00 -30.10 12.78
N ARG A 17 -10.05 -30.97 11.76
CA ARG A 17 -9.35 -30.74 10.48
C ARG A 17 -9.87 -29.52 9.71
N ASP A 18 -11.11 -29.12 9.97
CA ASP A 18 -11.82 -27.97 9.40
C ASP A 18 -11.59 -26.66 10.18
N MET A 19 -10.76 -26.66 11.22
CA MET A 19 -10.45 -25.45 11.99
C MET A 19 -9.09 -24.84 11.58
N LYS A 20 -9.07 -23.53 11.32
CA LYS A 20 -7.86 -22.74 11.10
C LYS A 20 -7.82 -21.58 12.08
N LEU A 21 -6.77 -21.51 12.89
CA LEU A 21 -6.56 -20.44 13.87
C LEU A 21 -5.83 -19.28 13.18
N MET A 22 -6.36 -18.07 13.34
CA MET A 22 -5.78 -16.84 12.78
C MET A 22 -5.85 -15.70 13.79
N TRP A 23 -4.82 -14.87 13.82
CA TRP A 23 -4.78 -13.69 14.67
C TRP A 23 -5.57 -12.55 14.04
N THR A 24 -6.21 -11.72 14.87
CA THR A 24 -6.73 -10.44 14.41
C THR A 24 -5.58 -9.47 14.10
N VAL A 25 -5.79 -8.60 13.13
CA VAL A 25 -4.81 -7.55 12.81
C VAL A 25 -4.84 -6.40 13.83
N LYS A 26 -6.03 -6.13 14.41
CA LYS A 26 -6.24 -5.10 15.43
C LYS A 26 -6.46 -5.72 16.81
N PRO A 27 -5.95 -5.08 17.88
CA PRO A 27 -6.28 -5.46 19.25
C PRO A 27 -7.73 -5.09 19.57
N GLU A 28 -8.28 -5.78 20.57
CA GLU A 28 -9.64 -5.53 21.05
C GLU A 28 -9.76 -4.11 21.62
N LYS A 29 -10.91 -3.44 21.39
CA LYS A 29 -11.09 -2.03 21.79
C LYS A 29 -10.85 -1.79 23.29
N ASP A 30 -11.24 -2.75 24.12
CA ASP A 30 -11.14 -2.65 25.57
C ASP A 30 -9.78 -3.14 26.11
N ARG A 31 -8.94 -3.76 25.27
CA ARG A 31 -7.66 -4.37 25.65
C ARG A 31 -6.61 -4.14 24.56
N PRO A 32 -5.97 -2.94 24.52
CA PRO A 32 -5.08 -2.54 23.42
C PRO A 32 -3.82 -3.42 23.29
N ASN A 33 -3.45 -4.19 24.33
CA ASN A 33 -2.30 -5.07 24.33
C ASN A 33 -2.64 -6.54 24.01
N LEU A 34 -3.89 -6.86 23.69
CA LEU A 34 -4.36 -8.22 23.48
C LEU A 34 -4.86 -8.39 22.04
N LEU A 35 -4.16 -9.23 21.29
CA LEU A 35 -4.61 -9.71 19.98
C LEU A 35 -5.49 -10.94 20.18
N GLU A 36 -6.60 -11.01 19.46
CA GLU A 36 -7.50 -12.14 19.54
C GLU A 36 -7.06 -13.25 18.58
N LEU A 37 -7.17 -14.50 19.04
CA LEU A 37 -6.97 -15.66 18.20
C LEU A 37 -8.33 -16.23 17.81
N MET A 38 -8.73 -16.02 16.55
CA MET A 38 -10.01 -16.48 16.02
C MET A 38 -9.91 -17.88 15.45
N ALA A 39 -10.89 -18.72 15.78
CA ALA A 39 -11.07 -20.05 15.20
C ALA A 39 -11.99 -19.97 13.99
N LEU A 40 -11.40 -20.07 12.80
CA LEU A 40 -12.13 -20.04 11.54
C LEU A 40 -12.50 -21.46 11.13
N LYS A 41 -13.78 -21.67 10.83
CA LYS A 41 -14.27 -22.90 10.21
C LYS A 41 -14.07 -22.81 8.70
N VAL A 42 -13.24 -23.69 8.15
CA VAL A 42 -12.99 -23.79 6.72
C VAL A 42 -13.94 -24.82 6.11
N THR A 43 -14.78 -24.38 5.19
CA THR A 43 -15.81 -25.22 4.55
C THR A 43 -15.30 -25.95 3.30
N SER A 44 -14.15 -25.54 2.75
CA SER A 44 -13.54 -26.17 1.57
C SER A 44 -12.66 -27.37 1.93
N ARG A 45 -12.66 -28.40 1.07
CA ARG A 45 -11.84 -29.61 1.23
C ARG A 45 -10.34 -29.30 1.16
N ASP A 46 -9.97 -28.30 0.36
CA ASP A 46 -8.57 -27.92 0.12
C ASP A 46 -8.03 -26.95 1.20
N ARG A 47 -8.83 -26.68 2.24
CA ARG A 47 -8.52 -25.72 3.31
C ARG A 47 -8.32 -24.27 2.84
N GLU A 48 -8.77 -23.97 1.63
CA GLU A 48 -8.78 -22.62 1.08
C GLU A 48 -10.09 -21.90 1.41
N ALA A 49 -10.05 -20.57 1.32
CA ALA A 49 -11.24 -19.75 1.45
C ALA A 49 -12.22 -20.08 0.30
N PRO A 50 -13.52 -20.24 0.56
CA PRO A 50 -14.52 -20.48 -0.50
C PRO A 50 -14.61 -19.35 -1.52
N LEU A 51 -14.13 -18.15 -1.15
CA LEU A 51 -14.08 -16.97 -1.98
C LEU A 51 -12.70 -16.33 -1.83
N GLY A 52 -11.99 -16.15 -2.95
CA GLY A 52 -10.69 -15.47 -3.00
C GLY A 52 -10.83 -13.98 -3.34
N GLY A 53 -9.70 -13.28 -3.30
CA GLY A 53 -9.63 -11.85 -3.68
C GLY A 53 -9.85 -11.59 -5.17
N ASP A 54 -9.70 -12.60 -6.02
CA ASP A 54 -10.03 -12.59 -7.45
C ASP A 54 -11.53 -12.38 -7.73
N ALA A 55 -12.39 -12.66 -6.74
CA ALA A 55 -13.82 -12.42 -6.83
C ALA A 55 -14.19 -10.93 -6.69
N VAL A 56 -13.30 -10.10 -6.13
CA VAL A 56 -13.55 -8.68 -5.87
C VAL A 56 -13.18 -7.87 -7.11
N ILE A 57 -14.15 -7.16 -7.69
CA ILE A 57 -13.95 -6.30 -8.87
C ILE A 57 -13.74 -4.84 -8.51
N ASP A 58 -14.29 -4.40 -7.38
CA ASP A 58 -14.08 -3.06 -6.87
C ASP A 58 -14.22 -3.04 -5.35
N ALA A 59 -13.44 -2.19 -4.70
CA ALA A 59 -13.52 -1.92 -3.29
C ALA A 59 -13.26 -0.43 -3.06
N ARG A 60 -14.08 0.20 -2.22
CA ARG A 60 -13.99 1.64 -1.94
C ARG A 60 -14.35 1.93 -0.50
N GLN A 61 -13.69 2.92 0.08
CA GLN A 61 -14.11 3.52 1.34
C GLN A 61 -15.45 4.25 1.14
N ASP A 62 -16.36 4.06 2.08
CA ASP A 62 -17.69 4.70 2.13
C ASP A 62 -18.07 4.99 3.59
N TYR A 63 -19.26 5.54 3.81
CA TYR A 63 -19.81 5.74 5.16
C TYR A 63 -21.15 5.02 5.30
N ASP A 64 -21.35 4.37 6.44
CA ASP A 64 -22.62 3.74 6.79
C ASP A 64 -23.70 4.80 7.10
N GLN A 65 -24.96 4.37 7.25
CA GLN A 65 -26.08 5.26 7.56
C GLN A 65 -25.91 6.02 8.89
N ASN A 66 -25.01 5.58 9.75
CA ASN A 66 -24.72 6.17 11.06
C ASN A 66 -23.46 7.05 11.01
N GLY A 67 -22.89 7.30 9.82
CA GLY A 67 -21.68 8.10 9.62
C GLY A 67 -20.39 7.38 10.00
N ARG A 68 -20.41 6.06 10.21
CA ARG A 68 -19.20 5.28 10.50
C ARG A 68 -18.52 4.87 9.21
N VAL A 69 -17.19 4.86 9.22
CA VAL A 69 -16.40 4.45 8.06
C VAL A 69 -16.66 2.96 7.76
N GLU A 70 -16.96 2.66 6.50
CA GLU A 70 -17.14 1.31 6.00
C GLU A 70 -16.40 1.11 4.67
N ILE A 71 -16.25 -0.14 4.24
CA ILE A 71 -15.65 -0.47 2.95
C ILE A 71 -16.69 -1.20 2.13
N THR A 72 -17.19 -0.56 1.07
CA THR A 72 -18.07 -1.21 0.11
C THR A 72 -17.23 -2.04 -0.86
N MET A 73 -17.58 -3.32 -1.01
CA MET A 73 -17.01 -4.23 -1.99
C MET A 73 -18.06 -4.65 -3.02
N LEU A 74 -17.61 -4.77 -4.26
CA LEU A 74 -18.37 -5.31 -5.36
C LEU A 74 -17.65 -6.54 -5.92
N MET A 75 -18.41 -7.60 -6.18
CA MET A 75 -17.91 -8.87 -6.68
C MET A 75 -18.31 -9.12 -8.14
N ASN A 76 -17.55 -9.97 -8.84
CA ASN A 76 -17.95 -10.48 -10.15
C ASN A 76 -19.15 -11.45 -10.03
N SER A 77 -19.74 -11.83 -11.18
CA SER A 77 -20.95 -12.67 -11.19
C SER A 77 -20.77 -14.07 -10.59
N GLU A 78 -19.57 -14.64 -10.67
CA GLU A 78 -19.25 -15.94 -10.06
C GLU A 78 -19.12 -15.80 -8.53
N GLY A 79 -18.35 -14.81 -8.10
CA GLY A 79 -18.17 -14.44 -6.70
C GLY A 79 -19.48 -14.10 -6.01
N ALA A 80 -20.38 -13.37 -6.69
CA ALA A 80 -21.71 -13.06 -6.19
C ALA A 80 -22.55 -14.31 -5.91
N LYS A 81 -22.52 -15.33 -6.78
CA LYS A 81 -23.24 -16.61 -6.56
C LYS A 81 -22.67 -17.37 -5.37
N THR A 82 -21.34 -17.44 -5.27
CA THR A 82 -20.66 -18.10 -4.15
C THR A 82 -20.93 -17.37 -2.84
N TRP A 83 -20.86 -16.04 -2.85
CA TRP A 83 -21.14 -15.19 -1.70
C TRP A 83 -22.61 -15.27 -1.25
N LYS A 84 -23.55 -15.34 -2.20
CA LYS A 84 -24.97 -15.59 -1.93
C LYS A 84 -25.16 -16.89 -1.15
N ARG A 85 -24.59 -17.99 -1.62
CA ARG A 85 -24.65 -19.28 -0.91
C ARG A 85 -23.98 -19.21 0.46
N LEU A 86 -22.79 -18.62 0.54
CA LEU A 86 -22.03 -18.52 1.78
C LEU A 86 -22.77 -17.70 2.85
N THR A 87 -23.38 -16.57 2.46
CA THR A 87 -24.17 -15.73 3.36
C THR A 87 -25.48 -16.41 3.75
N GLY A 88 -26.17 -17.06 2.81
CA GLY A 88 -27.39 -17.84 3.08
C GLY A 88 -27.17 -18.98 4.08
N ASP A 89 -26.08 -19.73 3.96
CA ASP A 89 -25.75 -20.86 4.85
C ASP A 89 -25.29 -20.41 6.26
N ASN A 90 -24.95 -19.13 6.41
CA ASN A 90 -24.32 -18.57 7.62
C ASN A 90 -25.06 -17.37 8.21
N ILE A 91 -26.37 -17.26 7.97
CA ILE A 91 -27.22 -16.24 8.61
C ILE A 91 -27.08 -16.31 10.13
N GLY A 92 -26.83 -15.16 10.76
CA GLY A 92 -26.63 -15.03 12.19
C GLY A 92 -25.22 -15.40 12.68
N LYS A 93 -24.34 -15.90 11.81
CA LYS A 93 -22.93 -16.20 12.09
C LYS A 93 -22.01 -15.13 11.50
N GLN A 94 -20.74 -15.17 11.86
CA GLN A 94 -19.71 -14.25 11.32
C GLN A 94 -18.99 -14.90 10.15
N ILE A 95 -18.72 -14.12 9.11
CA ILE A 95 -17.81 -14.51 8.03
C ILE A 95 -16.56 -13.66 8.18
N ALA A 96 -15.41 -14.31 8.40
CA ALA A 96 -14.14 -13.62 8.55
C ALA A 96 -13.56 -13.20 7.18
N ILE A 97 -13.07 -11.97 7.11
CA ILE A 97 -12.32 -11.42 5.99
C ILE A 97 -10.85 -11.46 6.38
N VAL A 98 -10.08 -12.22 5.61
CA VAL A 98 -8.69 -12.55 5.90
C VAL A 98 -7.78 -11.98 4.82
N LEU A 99 -6.73 -11.29 5.24
CA LEU A 99 -5.65 -10.78 4.40
C LEU A 99 -4.33 -11.26 5.00
N ASP A 100 -3.45 -11.84 4.19
CA ASP A 100 -2.13 -12.34 4.62
C ASP A 100 -2.14 -13.23 5.89
N ASN A 101 -3.20 -14.04 6.05
CA ASN A 101 -3.48 -14.89 7.22
C ASN A 101 -3.80 -14.15 8.53
N TYR A 102 -4.11 -12.85 8.47
CA TYR A 102 -4.66 -12.08 9.57
C TYR A 102 -6.14 -11.78 9.32
N VAL A 103 -6.94 -11.83 10.38
CA VAL A 103 -8.36 -11.46 10.33
C VAL A 103 -8.47 -9.94 10.47
N TYR A 104 -8.99 -9.28 9.43
CA TYR A 104 -9.20 -7.83 9.44
C TYR A 104 -10.56 -7.44 9.99
N SER A 105 -11.59 -8.21 9.62
CA SER A 105 -12.94 -8.03 10.15
C SER A 105 -13.71 -9.36 10.10
N ALA A 106 -14.65 -9.53 11.01
CA ALA A 106 -15.54 -10.69 11.06
C ALA A 106 -17.00 -10.22 11.25
N PRO A 107 -17.58 -9.53 10.25
CA PRO A 107 -18.92 -9.01 10.36
C PRO A 107 -19.95 -10.14 10.48
N ARG A 108 -21.00 -9.89 11.24
CA ARG A 108 -22.14 -10.80 11.36
C ARG A 108 -23.00 -10.71 10.10
N VAL A 109 -23.33 -11.86 9.52
CA VAL A 109 -24.25 -11.95 8.39
C VAL A 109 -25.67 -11.81 8.92
N ASN A 110 -26.34 -10.71 8.55
CA ASN A 110 -27.72 -10.47 8.96
C ASN A 110 -28.72 -11.10 7.99
N ASN A 111 -28.46 -11.00 6.69
CA ASN A 111 -29.30 -11.54 5.62
C ASN A 111 -28.42 -12.10 4.49
N GLU A 112 -29.02 -12.93 3.64
CA GLU A 112 -28.43 -13.38 2.39
C GLU A 112 -28.13 -12.20 1.45
N ILE A 113 -26.98 -12.21 0.78
CA ILE A 113 -26.54 -11.15 -0.13
C ILE A 113 -26.53 -11.67 -1.57
N PRO A 114 -27.60 -11.45 -2.36
CA PRO A 114 -27.71 -12.02 -3.70
C PRO A 114 -26.95 -11.24 -4.79
N ASN A 115 -26.67 -9.95 -4.57
CA ASN A 115 -26.21 -9.03 -5.61
C ASN A 115 -24.68 -8.85 -5.66
N GLY A 116 -23.91 -9.61 -4.86
CA GLY A 116 -22.45 -9.48 -4.82
C GLY A 116 -21.92 -8.14 -4.30
N ARG A 117 -22.78 -7.28 -3.74
CA ARG A 117 -22.39 -6.03 -3.07
C ARG A 117 -22.47 -6.24 -1.57
N SER A 118 -21.36 -5.98 -0.88
CA SER A 118 -21.28 -6.09 0.58
C SER A 118 -20.55 -4.90 1.17
N SER A 119 -20.79 -4.63 2.45
CA SER A 119 -20.07 -3.64 3.21
C SER A 119 -19.31 -4.35 4.34
N ILE A 120 -18.03 -4.02 4.49
CA ILE A 120 -17.22 -4.37 5.66
C ILE A 120 -17.40 -3.25 6.67
N SER A 121 -18.15 -3.54 7.72
CA SER A 121 -18.22 -2.68 8.89
C SER A 121 -17.08 -3.00 9.87
N GLY A 122 -16.64 -1.98 10.60
CA GLY A 122 -15.57 -2.09 11.57
C GLY A 122 -15.20 -0.74 12.18
N ASN A 123 -14.23 -0.74 13.08
CA ASN A 123 -13.67 0.49 13.63
C ASN A 123 -12.43 0.88 12.82
N PHE A 124 -12.67 1.41 11.62
CA PHE A 124 -11.64 1.90 10.72
C PHE A 124 -11.54 3.42 10.81
N THR A 125 -10.32 3.95 10.73
CA THR A 125 -10.12 5.34 10.30
C THR A 125 -10.34 5.44 8.79
N VAL A 126 -10.46 6.66 8.27
CA VAL A 126 -10.64 6.89 6.83
C VAL A 126 -9.42 6.36 6.05
N GLU A 127 -8.22 6.61 6.56
CA GLU A 127 -6.95 6.18 5.96
C GLU A 127 -6.86 4.65 5.94
N GLU A 128 -7.15 3.99 7.06
CA GLU A 128 -7.13 2.53 7.14
C GLU A 128 -8.15 1.87 6.20
N ALA A 129 -9.34 2.47 6.07
CA ALA A 129 -10.35 1.95 5.17
C ALA A 129 -9.95 2.13 3.70
N LEU A 130 -9.30 3.23 3.37
CA LEU A 130 -8.77 3.50 2.04
C LEU A 130 -7.63 2.53 1.68
N ASP A 131 -6.70 2.29 2.60
CA ASP A 131 -5.62 1.32 2.43
C ASP A 131 -6.17 -0.10 2.26
N LEU A 132 -7.12 -0.51 3.11
CA LEU A 132 -7.74 -1.82 2.99
C LEU A 132 -8.53 -1.98 1.69
N ALA A 133 -9.24 -0.94 1.25
CA ALA A 133 -9.92 -0.93 -0.04
C ALA A 133 -8.93 -1.11 -1.20
N ASN A 134 -7.79 -0.43 -1.17
CA ASN A 134 -6.74 -0.57 -2.18
C ASN A 134 -6.17 -2.00 -2.22
N ILE A 135 -5.92 -2.62 -1.06
CA ILE A 135 -5.41 -4.00 -1.02
C ILE A 135 -6.47 -4.98 -1.54
N LEU A 136 -7.73 -4.83 -1.14
CA LEU A 136 -8.82 -5.67 -1.64
C LEU A 136 -9.03 -5.52 -3.15
N LYS A 137 -8.87 -4.31 -3.68
CA LYS A 137 -8.96 -4.02 -5.11
C LYS A 137 -7.79 -4.56 -5.92
N ALA A 138 -6.58 -4.53 -5.36
CA ALA A 138 -5.41 -5.18 -5.96
C ALA A 138 -5.57 -6.71 -6.05
N GLY A 139 -6.43 -7.27 -5.19
CA GLY A 139 -6.74 -8.70 -5.17
C GLY A 139 -5.54 -9.55 -4.77
N LYS A 140 -5.57 -10.83 -5.13
CA LYS A 140 -4.43 -11.73 -4.93
C LYS A 140 -3.39 -11.45 -6.02
N LEU A 141 -2.21 -10.97 -5.65
CA LEU A 141 -1.08 -10.86 -6.59
C LEU A 141 -0.81 -12.25 -7.19
N PRO A 142 -0.78 -12.39 -8.54
CA PRO A 142 -0.66 -13.70 -9.21
C PRO A 142 0.67 -14.40 -8.95
N ALA A 143 1.67 -13.69 -8.43
CA ALA A 143 2.96 -14.26 -8.03
C ALA A 143 3.52 -13.50 -6.81
N PRO A 144 4.27 -14.16 -5.91
CA PRO A 144 4.94 -13.49 -4.81
C PRO A 144 5.97 -12.50 -5.38
N ALA A 145 5.75 -11.20 -5.15
CA ALA A 145 6.72 -10.18 -5.49
C ALA A 145 7.96 -10.37 -4.60
N ARG A 146 9.06 -10.83 -5.20
CA ARG A 146 10.37 -10.82 -4.55
C ARG A 146 11.03 -9.49 -4.87
N ILE A 147 11.34 -8.71 -3.84
CA ILE A 147 12.17 -7.52 -4.00
C ILE A 147 13.56 -7.99 -4.43
N VAL A 148 13.93 -7.72 -5.69
CA VAL A 148 15.23 -8.14 -6.25
C VAL A 148 16.33 -7.16 -5.84
N GLN A 149 15.97 -5.89 -5.65
CA GLN A 149 16.89 -4.84 -5.24
C GLN A 149 16.08 -3.70 -4.60
N GLU A 150 16.46 -3.31 -3.39
CA GLU A 150 15.89 -2.18 -2.67
C GLU A 150 16.99 -1.12 -2.56
N GLU A 151 16.96 -0.11 -3.44
CA GLU A 151 17.85 1.05 -3.31
C GLU A 151 17.17 2.07 -2.40
N VAL A 152 17.27 1.86 -1.09
CA VAL A 152 16.88 2.88 -0.11
C VAL A 152 18.00 3.92 -0.06
N VAL A 153 17.92 4.92 -0.93
CA VAL A 153 18.80 6.09 -0.82
C VAL A 153 18.29 6.93 0.35
N GLY A 154 19.02 6.90 1.46
CA GLY A 154 18.73 7.72 2.62
C GLY A 154 18.73 9.21 2.25
N PRO A 155 17.79 10.02 2.78
CA PRO A 155 17.72 11.47 2.50
C PRO A 155 19.03 12.23 2.78
N SER A 156 19.86 11.72 3.69
CA SER A 156 21.17 12.26 4.03
C SER A 156 22.20 12.12 2.89
N LEU A 157 22.30 10.94 2.25
CA LEU A 157 23.23 10.70 1.14
C LEU A 157 22.85 11.52 -0.10
N GLY A 158 21.55 11.70 -0.35
CA GLY A 158 21.06 12.59 -1.41
C GLY A 158 21.44 14.05 -1.16
N ARG A 159 21.25 14.55 0.07
CA ARG A 159 21.61 15.92 0.44
C ARG A 159 23.11 16.19 0.36
N GLU A 160 23.94 15.25 0.81
CA GLU A 160 25.41 15.33 0.72
C GLU A 160 25.87 15.42 -0.74
N SER A 161 25.26 14.60 -1.62
CA SER A 161 25.57 14.57 -3.05
C SER A 161 25.16 15.87 -3.76
N ILE A 162 23.98 16.42 -3.43
CA ILE A 162 23.51 17.70 -3.96
C ILE A 162 24.45 18.84 -3.54
N ASN A 163 24.81 18.91 -2.26
CA ASN A 163 25.69 19.96 -1.76
C ASN A 163 27.09 19.89 -2.39
N SER A 164 27.67 18.69 -2.48
CA SER A 164 29.00 18.49 -3.08
C SER A 164 29.01 18.76 -4.58
N GLY A 165 27.95 18.35 -5.29
CA GLY A 165 27.76 18.64 -6.71
C GLY A 165 27.62 20.13 -6.99
N LEU A 166 26.79 20.84 -6.20
CA LEU A 166 26.57 22.28 -6.35
C LEU A 166 27.85 23.07 -6.04
N ALA A 167 28.59 22.71 -4.98
CA ALA A 167 29.86 23.36 -4.66
C ALA A 167 30.88 23.19 -5.79
N SER A 168 31.01 21.97 -6.33
CA SER A 168 31.92 21.68 -7.45
C SER A 168 31.54 22.44 -8.71
N PHE A 169 30.23 22.52 -9.03
CA PHE A 169 29.71 23.29 -10.15
C PHE A 169 30.04 24.78 -10.02
N VAL A 170 29.79 25.38 -8.84
CA VAL A 170 30.05 26.82 -8.62
C VAL A 170 31.54 27.15 -8.78
N ILE A 171 32.42 26.30 -8.24
CA ILE A 171 33.88 26.49 -8.37
C ILE A 171 34.30 26.38 -9.84
N ALA A 172 33.85 25.33 -10.55
CA ALA A 172 34.16 25.16 -11.97
C ALA A 172 33.61 26.30 -12.83
N PHE A 173 32.40 26.77 -12.53
CA PHE A 173 31.76 27.87 -13.24
C PHE A 173 32.56 29.17 -13.10
N ILE A 174 32.98 29.53 -11.87
CA ILE A 174 33.82 30.71 -11.63
C ILE A 174 35.16 30.60 -12.36
N LEU A 175 35.80 29.42 -12.35
CA LEU A 175 37.05 29.20 -13.07
C LEU A 175 36.90 29.40 -14.58
N VAL A 176 35.79 28.93 -15.18
CA VAL A 176 35.49 29.13 -16.60
C VAL A 176 35.30 30.61 -16.93
N LEU A 177 34.54 31.36 -16.11
CA LEU A 177 34.37 32.80 -16.31
C LEU A 177 35.71 33.55 -16.27
N ILE A 178 36.55 33.26 -15.26
CA ILE A 178 37.88 33.86 -15.15
C ILE A 178 38.73 33.52 -16.37
N TYR A 179 38.72 32.26 -16.81
CA TYR A 179 39.45 31.82 -17.99
C TYR A 179 38.99 32.54 -19.27
N MET A 180 37.68 32.70 -19.47
CA MET A 180 37.10 33.38 -20.63
C MET A 180 37.53 34.85 -20.69
N VAL A 181 37.50 35.55 -19.56
CA VAL A 181 37.97 36.94 -19.46
C VAL A 181 39.46 37.06 -19.74
N LEU A 182 40.29 36.17 -19.17
CA LEU A 182 41.75 36.23 -19.34
C LEU A 182 42.19 35.87 -20.76
N TYR A 183 41.59 34.85 -21.38
CA TYR A 183 41.99 34.37 -22.70
C TYR A 183 41.41 35.22 -23.84
N TYR A 184 40.14 35.63 -23.74
CA TYR A 184 39.42 36.36 -24.80
C TYR A 184 39.25 37.86 -24.52
N ASN A 185 39.73 38.36 -23.38
CA ASN A 185 39.74 39.78 -23.01
C ASN A 185 38.36 40.43 -23.17
N ARG A 186 38.19 41.44 -24.06
CA ARG A 186 36.90 42.12 -24.28
C ARG A 186 35.80 41.20 -24.84
N ALA A 187 36.15 40.21 -25.66
CA ALA A 187 35.17 39.26 -26.19
C ALA A 187 34.71 38.24 -25.13
N GLY A 188 35.58 37.95 -24.15
CA GLY A 188 35.26 37.08 -23.02
C GLY A 188 34.10 37.61 -22.18
N TRP A 189 34.10 38.90 -21.86
CA TRP A 189 33.00 39.54 -21.13
C TRP A 189 31.64 39.42 -21.82
N ILE A 190 31.60 39.51 -23.15
CA ILE A 190 30.37 39.38 -23.94
C ILE A 190 29.90 37.92 -23.91
N ALA A 191 30.83 36.96 -24.02
CA ALA A 191 30.53 35.53 -23.94
C ALA A 191 30.02 35.12 -22.56
N ASP A 192 30.59 35.65 -21.48
CA ASP A 192 30.13 35.39 -20.11
C ASP A 192 28.71 35.90 -19.87
N LEU A 193 28.39 37.09 -20.37
CA LEU A 193 27.03 37.64 -20.29
C LEU A 193 26.03 36.75 -21.05
N ALA A 194 26.41 36.25 -22.24
CA ALA A 194 25.61 35.30 -23.00
C ALA A 194 25.44 33.97 -22.25
N LEU A 195 26.49 33.44 -21.61
CA LEU A 195 26.45 32.20 -20.84
C LEU A 195 25.49 32.31 -19.64
N VAL A 196 25.62 33.37 -18.84
CA VAL A 196 24.73 33.61 -17.68
C VAL A 196 23.28 33.75 -18.13
N THR A 197 23.05 34.51 -19.21
CA THR A 197 21.70 34.70 -19.78
C THR A 197 21.12 33.37 -20.29
N ASN A 198 21.93 32.53 -20.92
CA ASN A 198 21.52 31.21 -21.39
C ASN A 198 21.11 30.29 -20.23
N ILE A 199 21.93 30.24 -19.16
CA ILE A 199 21.62 29.46 -17.95
C ILE A 199 20.30 29.95 -17.31
N PHE A 200 20.10 31.27 -17.23
CA PHE A 200 18.86 31.85 -16.73
C PHE A 200 17.63 31.39 -17.54
N PHE A 201 17.72 31.39 -18.88
CA PHE A 201 16.63 30.90 -19.73
C PHE A 201 16.37 29.40 -19.55
N ILE A 202 17.42 28.57 -19.46
CA ILE A 202 17.28 27.13 -19.23
C ILE A 202 16.52 26.86 -17.92
N PHE A 203 16.94 27.48 -16.82
CA PHE A 203 16.25 27.34 -15.54
C PHE A 203 14.83 27.90 -15.55
N GLY A 204 14.60 29.02 -16.24
CA GLY A 204 13.27 29.61 -16.41
C GLY A 204 12.30 28.67 -17.12
N VAL A 205 12.74 28.04 -18.22
CA VAL A 205 11.92 27.08 -18.98
C VAL A 205 11.66 25.80 -18.17
N LEU A 206 12.69 25.24 -17.53
CA LEU A 206 12.53 24.04 -16.70
C LEU A 206 11.54 24.26 -15.54
N THR A 207 11.65 25.40 -14.86
CA THR A 207 10.74 25.77 -13.75
C THR A 207 9.32 26.01 -14.26
N SER A 208 9.16 26.66 -15.43
CA SER A 208 7.85 26.89 -16.03
C SER A 208 7.12 25.60 -16.44
N LEU A 209 7.86 24.53 -16.76
CA LEU A 209 7.32 23.23 -17.14
C LEU A 209 7.15 22.28 -15.94
N GLY A 210 7.59 22.68 -14.74
CA GLY A 210 7.61 21.82 -13.56
C GLY A 210 8.59 20.64 -13.67
N ALA A 211 9.60 20.75 -14.53
CA ALA A 211 10.63 19.72 -14.68
C ALA A 211 11.57 19.72 -13.47
N VAL A 212 11.85 18.53 -12.95
CA VAL A 212 12.75 18.35 -11.79
C VAL A 212 14.18 18.17 -12.29
N LEU A 213 15.11 18.93 -11.72
CA LEU A 213 16.55 18.72 -11.94
C LEU A 213 17.00 17.46 -11.20
N THR A 214 17.48 16.48 -11.94
CA THR A 214 17.96 15.21 -11.38
C THR A 214 19.45 15.09 -11.63
N LEU A 215 20.19 14.34 -10.80
CA LEU A 215 21.66 14.19 -10.93
C LEU A 215 22.21 13.90 -12.35
N PRO A 216 21.48 13.20 -13.25
CA PRO A 216 21.93 13.00 -14.63
C PRO A 216 21.72 14.21 -15.58
N GLY A 217 20.92 15.21 -15.20
CA GLY A 217 20.44 16.28 -16.08
C GLY A 217 20.81 17.68 -15.61
#